data_AF-A0AA96RKW1-F1
#
_entry.id   AF-A0AA96RKW1-F1
#
_cell.length_a   1.000
_cell.length_b   1.000
_cell.length_c   1.000
_cell.angle_alpha   90.00
_cell.angle_beta   90.00
_cell.angle_gamma   90.00
#
_symmetry.space_group_name_H-M   'P 1'
#
loop_
_entity.id
_entity.type
_entity.pdbx_description
1 polymer ?
#
loop_
_entity_poly.entity_id
_entity_poly.type
_entity_poly.pdbx_seq_one_letter_code
_entity_poly.pdbx_strand_id
1 'polypeptide(L)' 'MNRLGFDEEELLLELCDKYKVNPDHLRILIYLKKEYSYKSASKKNELRNEIEKHIELWSRPKAGDNK' A
#
# COMPACT_ATOMS: atom_id res chain seq x y z
N MET A 1 15.59 -4.13 3.49
CA MET A 1 14.23 -3.80 2.99
C MET A 1 14.41 -3.04 1.69
N ASN A 2 13.98 -3.61 0.56
CA ASN A 2 14.22 -3.02 -0.78
C ASN A 2 13.40 -1.74 -0.95
N ARG A 3 14.10 -0.60 -1.06
CA ARG A 3 13.49 0.71 -1.36
C ARG A 3 13.07 0.75 -2.84
N LEU A 4 12.10 1.61 -3.15
CA LEU A 4 11.80 1.96 -4.54
C LEU A 4 13.02 2.66 -5.15
N GLY A 5 13.32 2.35 -6.41
CA GLY A 5 14.27 3.14 -7.19
C GLY A 5 13.75 4.56 -7.43
N PHE A 6 14.64 5.48 -7.81
CA PHE A 6 14.28 6.88 -8.08
C PHE A 6 13.16 7.00 -9.12
N ASP A 7 13.28 6.28 -10.25
CA ASP A 7 12.26 6.30 -11.32
C ASP A 7 10.92 5.66 -10.87
N GLU A 8 10.96 4.61 -10.05
CA GLU A 8 9.74 3.99 -9.50
C GLU A 8 9.02 4.94 -8.53
N GLU A 9 9.78 5.72 -7.76
CA GLU A 9 9.25 6.69 -6.80
C GLU A 9 8.64 7.91 -7.50
N GLU A 10 9.30 8.42 -8.54
CA GLU A 10 8.77 9.52 -9.36
C GLU A 10 7.45 9.13 -10.02
N LEU A 11 7.40 7.97 -10.68
CA LEU A 11 6.19 7.44 -11.29
C LEU A 11 5.06 7.22 -10.26
N LEU A 12 5.40 6.72 -9.07
CA LEU A 12 4.44 6.53 -8.00
C LEU A 12 3.80 7.85 -7.59
N LEU A 13 4.61 8.88 -7.34
CA LEU A 13 4.13 10.20 -6.96
C LEU A 13 3.24 10.83 -8.05
N GLU A 14 3.64 10.72 -9.32
CA GLU A 14 2.86 11.21 -10.45
C GLU A 14 1.46 10.55 -10.53
N LEU A 15 1.41 9.22 -10.40
CA LEU A 15 0.15 8.48 -10.43
C LEU A 15 -0.72 8.80 -9.20
N CYS A 16 -0.12 8.91 -8.03
CA CYS A 16 -0.83 9.25 -6.80
C CYS A 16 -1.45 10.64 -6.88
N ASP A 17 -0.73 11.63 -7.42
CA ASP A 17 -1.28 12.97 -7.63
C ASP A 17 -2.43 12.95 -8.64
N LYS A 18 -2.27 12.23 -9.76
CA LYS A 18 -3.29 12.13 -10.82
C LYS A 18 -4.61 11.55 -10.29
N TYR A 19 -4.54 10.50 -9.49
CA TYR A 19 -5.73 9.80 -8.98
C TYR A 19 -6.16 10.24 -7.58
N LYS A 20 -5.49 11.25 -7.00
CA LYS A 20 -5.75 11.75 -5.64
C LYS A 20 -5.72 10.63 -4.60
N VAL A 21 -4.74 9.73 -4.74
CA VAL A 21 -4.47 8.65 -3.80
C VAL A 21 -3.28 9.03 -2.92
N ASN A 22 -3.30 8.65 -1.65
CA ASN A 22 -2.16 8.87 -0.78
C ASN A 22 -0.96 7.99 -1.22
N PRO A 23 0.18 8.58 -1.60
CA PRO A 23 1.36 7.81 -2.03
C PRO A 23 1.89 6.88 -0.94
N ASP A 24 1.78 7.23 0.34
CA ASP A 24 2.23 6.35 1.43
C ASP A 24 1.44 5.04 1.48
N HIS A 25 0.13 5.09 1.17
CA HIS A 25 -0.70 3.88 1.12
C HIS A 25 -0.23 2.94 -0.01
N LEU A 26 0.01 3.50 -1.20
CA LEU A 26 0.49 2.72 -2.34
C LEU A 26 1.92 2.20 -2.13
N ARG A 27 2.82 2.97 -1.49
CA ARG A 27 4.17 2.50 -1.10
C ARG A 27 4.07 1.25 -0.23
N ILE A 28 3.20 1.26 0.78
CA ILE A 28 2.99 0.12 1.67
C ILE A 28 2.51 -1.11 0.88
N LEU A 29 1.52 -0.94 -0.02
CA LEU A 29 1.03 -2.06 -0.84
C LEU A 29 2.12 -2.65 -1.75
N ILE A 30 2.93 -1.80 -2.38
CA ILE A 30 4.04 -2.25 -3.22
C ILE A 30 5.08 -2.99 -2.38
N TYR A 31 5.38 -2.50 -1.19
CA TYR A 31 6.31 -3.13 -0.27
C TYR A 31 5.83 -4.52 0.17
N LEU A 32 4.58 -4.63 0.61
CA LEU A 32 3.94 -5.90 0.98
C LEU A 32 3.97 -6.87 -0.20
N LYS A 33 3.60 -6.42 -1.40
CA LYS A 33 3.68 -7.27 -2.59
C LYS A 33 5.11 -7.76 -2.83
N LYS A 34 6.13 -6.90 -2.79
CA LYS A 34 7.54 -7.28 -3.01
C LYS A 34 8.03 -8.28 -1.94
N GLU A 35 7.67 -8.10 -0.68
CA GLU A 35 8.08 -8.99 0.42
C GLU A 35 7.48 -10.40 0.31
N TYR A 36 6.26 -10.50 -0.22
CA TYR A 36 5.53 -11.75 -0.35
C TYR A 36 5.61 -12.39 -1.75
N SER A 37 6.16 -11.68 -2.75
CA SER A 37 6.29 -12.16 -4.15
C SER A 37 7.16 -13.41 -4.30
N TYR A 38 8.06 -13.67 -3.35
CA TYR A 38 8.99 -14.80 -3.39
C TYR A 38 8.52 -16.03 -2.58
N LYS A 39 7.29 -16.02 -2.04
CA LYS A 39 6.87 -16.99 -1.02
C LYS A 39 5.67 -17.84 -1.46
N SER A 40 5.64 -19.10 -1.01
CA SER A 40 4.66 -20.14 -1.37
C SER A 40 3.18 -19.75 -1.12
N ALA A 41 2.24 -20.51 -1.69
CA ALA A 41 0.79 -20.25 -1.63
C ALA A 41 0.23 -19.91 -0.23
N SER A 42 0.75 -20.49 0.85
CA SER A 42 0.35 -20.18 2.24
C SER A 42 0.58 -18.71 2.63
N LYS A 43 1.62 -18.09 2.08
CA LYS A 43 1.98 -16.68 2.33
C LYS A 43 1.09 -15.70 1.57
N LYS A 44 0.35 -16.18 0.56
CA LYS A 44 -0.64 -15.36 -0.15
C LYS A 44 -1.81 -14.97 0.76
N ASN A 45 -2.23 -15.86 1.66
CA ASN A 45 -3.25 -15.54 2.66
C ASN A 45 -2.73 -14.53 3.69
N GLU A 46 -1.48 -14.67 4.14
CA GLU A 46 -0.86 -13.67 5.03
C GLU A 46 -0.76 -12.29 4.36
N LEU A 47 -0.33 -12.22 3.09
CA LEU A 47 -0.30 -10.99 2.31
C LEU A 47 -1.70 -10.34 2.22
N ARG A 48 -2.71 -11.16 1.94
CA ARG A 48 -4.09 -10.69 1.87
C ARG A 48 -4.53 -10.05 3.19
N ASN A 49 -4.31 -10.75 4.30
CA ASN A 49 -4.68 -10.27 5.63
C ASN A 49 -3.98 -8.95 5.99
N GLU A 50 -2.69 -8.79 5.65
CA GLU A 50 -1.96 -7.55 5.89
C GLU A 50 -2.49 -6.39 5.02
N ILE A 51 -2.77 -6.65 3.73
CA ILE A 51 -3.40 -5.66 2.85
C ILE A 51 -4.76 -5.23 3.40
N GLU A 52 -5.60 -6.18 3.84
CA GLU A 52 -6.93 -5.91 4.41
C GLU A 52 -6.82 -4.99 5.64
N LYS A 53 -5.91 -5.28 6.59
CA LYS A 53 -5.67 -4.42 7.76
C LYS A 53 -5.30 -2.98 7.39
N HIS A 54 -4.40 -2.81 6.41
CA HIS A 54 -3.99 -1.49 5.97
C HIS A 54 -5.15 -0.73 5.32
N ILE A 55 -5.92 -1.39 4.46
CA ILE A 55 -7.12 -0.80 3.84
C ILE A 55 -8.15 -0.42 4.91
N GLU A 56 -8.40 -1.26 5.90
CA GLU A 56 -9.30 -0.93 7.02
C GLU A 56 -8.83 0.33 7.76
N LEU A 57 -7.52 0.44 8.04
CA LEU A 57 -6.96 1.62 8.70
C LEU A 57 -7.13 2.90 7.86
N TRP A 58 -6.97 2.81 6.55
CA TRP A 58 -7.10 3.95 5.63
C TRP A 58 -8.55 4.33 5.35
N SER A 59 -9.46 3.35 5.41
CA SER A 59 -10.89 3.53 5.12
C SER A 59 -11.69 3.91 6.37
N ARG A 60 -11.09 3.80 7.57
CA ARG A 60 -11.72 4.30 8.79
C ARG A 60 -11.97 5.80 8.64
N PRO A 61 -13.22 6.27 8.74
CA PRO A 61 -13.47 7.69 8.84
C PRO A 61 -12.69 8.21 10.06
N LYS A 62 -11.95 9.30 9.89
CA LYS A 62 -11.32 9.97 11.04
C LYS A 62 -12.43 10.21 12.06
N ALA A 63 -12.23 9.76 13.29
CA ALA A 63 -13.14 10.04 14.38
C ALA A 63 -13.24 11.57 14.52
N GLY A 64 -14.26 12.18 13.92
CA GLY A 64 -14.38 13.63 13.75
C GLY A 64 -15.10 14.12 12.48
N ASP A 65 -15.29 13.30 11.45
CA ASP A 65 -16.00 13.68 10.21
C ASP A 65 -17.54 13.55 10.30
N ASN A 66 -18.10 13.85 11.47
CA ASN A 66 -19.55 13.98 11.65
C ASN A 66 -19.82 15.42 12.11
N LYS A 67 -20.02 16.33 11.15
CA LYS A 67 -20.50 17.69 11.42
C LYS A 67 -21.76 17.96 10.61
#